data_AF-A0E4I5-F1
#
_entry.id   AF-A0E4I5-F1
#
_cell.length_a   1.000
_cell.length_b   1.000
_cell.length_c   1.000
_cell.angle_alpha   90.00
_cell.angle_beta   90.00
_cell.angle_gamma   90.00
#
_symmetry.space_group_name_H-M   'P 1'
#
loop_
_entity.id
_entity.type
_entity.pdbx_description
1 polymer ?
#
loop_
_entity_poly.entity_id
_entity_poly.type
_entity_poly.pdbx_seq_one_letter_code
_entity_poly.pdbx_strand_id
1 'polypeptide(L)' 'MNNQQQKIIVQLFGKWYDLTEFSEMHPGGKEILEKLNGKDGTDSFFEAGHLSNHAVLQHLSRLPIIEKPKL' A
#
# COMPACT_ATOMS: atom_id res chain seq x y z
N MET A 1 -2.79 -15.52 22.71
CA MET A 1 -1.91 -15.33 21.53
C MET A 1 -2.24 -13.95 20.98
N ASN A 2 -1.30 -13.01 21.02
CA ASN A 2 -1.56 -11.63 20.61
C ASN A 2 -1.69 -11.60 19.09
N ASN A 3 -2.91 -11.65 18.58
CA ASN A 3 -3.20 -11.37 17.17
C ASN A 3 -3.12 -9.85 16.95
N GLN A 4 -1.92 -9.30 17.00
CA GLN A 4 -1.68 -8.00 16.38
C GLN A 4 -1.50 -8.27 14.89
N GLN A 5 -2.54 -7.99 14.10
CA GLN A 5 -2.44 -8.02 12.65
C GLN A 5 -1.28 -7.12 12.25
N GLN A 6 -0.34 -7.68 11.49
CA GLN A 6 0.84 -6.94 11.06
C GLN A 6 0.39 -5.76 10.20
N LYS A 7 0.74 -4.54 10.62
CA LYS A 7 0.47 -3.35 9.81
C LYS A 7 1.25 -3.44 8.50
N ILE A 8 0.60 -3.11 7.39
CA ILE A 8 1.24 -2.99 6.09
C ILE A 8 1.13 -1.53 5.67
N ILE A 9 2.23 -0.80 5.80
CA ILE A 9 2.30 0.62 5.53
C ILE A 9 3.27 0.84 4.37
N VAL A 10 2.83 1.52 3.31
CA VAL A 10 3.66 1.75 2.11
C VAL A 10 3.61 3.23 1.77
N GLN A 11 4.76 3.79 1.39
CA GLN A 11 4.81 5.13 0.82
C GLN A 11 4.58 5.06 -0.69
N LEU A 12 3.67 5.90 -1.21
CA LEU A 12 3.44 6.08 -2.63
C LEU A 12 3.37 7.58 -2.92
N PHE A 13 4.18 8.05 -3.87
CA PHE A 13 4.20 9.46 -4.29
C PHE A 13 4.38 10.44 -3.12
N GLY A 14 5.24 10.08 -2.17
CA GLY A 14 5.53 10.88 -0.98
C GLY A 14 4.51 10.76 0.16
N LYS A 15 3.35 10.12 -0.04
CA LYS A 15 2.31 9.92 1.00
C LYS A 15 2.37 8.51 1.57
N TRP A 16 2.14 8.36 2.86
CA TRP A 16 2.10 7.06 3.54
C TRP A 16 0.68 6.53 3.62
N TYR A 17 0.48 5.28 3.21
CA TYR A 17 -0.82 4.61 3.19
C TYR A 17 -0.82 3.44 4.15
N ASP A 18 -1.85 3.32 4.97
CA ASP A 18 -2.14 2.10 5.72
C ASP A 18 -2.95 1.16 4.83
N LEU A 19 -2.28 0.11 4.34
CA LEU A 19 -2.83 -0.88 3.43
C LEU A 19 -3.25 -2.16 4.17
N THR A 20 -3.27 -2.17 5.50
CA THR A 20 -3.49 -3.39 6.30
C THR A 20 -4.77 -4.12 5.89
N GLU A 21 -5.90 -3.41 5.86
CA GLU A 21 -7.20 -3.97 5.44
C GLU A 21 -7.25 -4.27 3.94
N PHE A 22 -6.64 -3.39 3.12
CA PHE A 22 -6.62 -3.56 1.66
C PHE A 22 -5.77 -4.76 1.22
N SER A 23 -4.80 -5.16 2.03
CA SER A 23 -3.77 -6.12 1.61
C SER A 23 -4.32 -7.49 1.19
N GLU A 24 -5.37 -7.95 1.86
CA GLU A 24 -6.09 -9.20 1.53
C GLU A 24 -6.92 -9.09 0.23
N MET A 25 -7.23 -7.87 -0.20
CA MET A 25 -8.03 -7.60 -1.41
C MET A 25 -7.18 -7.16 -2.60
N HIS A 26 -5.86 -7.00 -2.42
CA HIS A 26 -4.98 -6.52 -3.47
C HIS A 26 -4.89 -7.54 -4.63
N PRO A 27 -5.32 -7.20 -5.87
CA PRO A 27 -5.34 -8.16 -6.97
C PRO A 27 -3.96 -8.72 -7.35
N GLY A 28 -2.88 -7.98 -7.07
CA GLY A 28 -1.50 -8.43 -7.27
C GLY A 28 -0.99 -9.39 -6.20
N GLY A 29 -1.78 -9.69 -5.16
CA GLY A 29 -1.39 -10.51 -4.02
C GLY A 29 -0.88 -9.67 -2.84
N LYS A 30 -1.11 -10.20 -1.63
CA LYS A 30 -0.73 -9.57 -0.37
C LYS A 30 0.79 -9.52 -0.19
N GLU A 31 1.49 -10.54 -0.67
CA GLU A 31 2.93 -10.74 -0.49
C GLU A 31 3.75 -9.60 -1.11
N ILE A 32 3.24 -8.96 -2.17
CA ILE A 32 3.86 -7.78 -2.78
C ILE A 32 3.87 -6.61 -1.80
N LEU A 33 2.75 -6.37 -1.13
CA LEU A 33 2.62 -5.26 -0.18
C LEU A 33 3.41 -5.53 1.10
N GLU A 34 3.46 -6.78 1.57
CA GLU A 34 4.28 -7.19 2.71
C GLU A 34 5.78 -6.93 2.46
N LYS A 35 6.28 -7.21 1.24
CA LYS A 35 7.69 -6.92 0.86
C LYS A 35 8.01 -5.43 0.82
N LEU A 36 7.01 -4.60 0.51
CA LEU A 36 7.09 -3.14 0.46
C LEU A 36 6.78 -2.46 1.80
N ASN A 37 6.42 -3.23 2.83
CA ASN A 37 6.07 -2.67 4.13
C ASN A 37 7.21 -1.82 4.72
N GLY A 38 6.89 -0.58 5.09
CA GLY A 38 7.82 0.44 5.58
C GLY A 38 8.67 1.12 4.50
N LYS A 39 8.41 0.89 3.21
CA LYS A 39 9.24 1.39 2.09
C LYS A 39 8.43 2.27 1.12
N ASP A 40 9.15 2.97 0.26
CA ASP A 40 8.59 3.60 -0.94
C ASP A 40 8.34 2.55 -2.01
N GLY A 41 7.08 2.39 -2.40
CA GLY A 41 6.61 1.47 -3.43
C GLY A 41 6.27 2.16 -4.75
N THR A 42 6.64 3.42 -4.94
CA THR A 42 6.27 4.24 -6.11
C THR A 42 6.69 3.59 -7.42
N ASP A 43 7.93 3.09 -7.50
CA ASP A 43 8.44 2.43 -8.71
C ASP A 43 7.70 1.12 -8.98
N SER A 44 7.45 0.30 -7.95
CA SER A 44 6.65 -0.93 -8.12
C SER A 44 5.21 -0.64 -8.55
N PHE A 45 4.61 0.45 -8.06
CA PHE A 45 3.29 0.90 -8.50
C PHE A 45 3.30 1.34 -9.97
N PHE A 46 4.37 2.00 -10.41
CA PHE A 46 4.58 2.39 -11.82
C PHE A 46 4.76 1.17 -12.73
N GLU A 47 5.67 0.26 -12.36
CA GLU A 47 6.01 -0.95 -13.13
C GLU A 47 4.82 -1.90 -13.28
N ALA A 48 3.93 -1.96 -12.28
CA ALA A 48 2.68 -2.71 -12.35
C ALA A 48 1.65 -2.09 -13.33
N GLY A 49 1.94 -0.93 -13.92
CA GLY A 49 1.04 -0.25 -14.85
C GLY A 49 -0.17 0.42 -14.19
N HIS A 50 -0.17 0.57 -12.86
CA HIS A 50 -1.31 1.09 -12.12
C HIS A 50 -1.65 2.55 -12.45
N LEU A 51 -0.68 3.36 -12.90
CA LEU A 51 -0.92 4.74 -13.34
C LEU A 51 -1.85 4.85 -14.55
N SER A 52 -1.91 3.82 -15.38
CA SER A 52 -2.76 3.81 -16.58
C SER A 52 -4.19 3.37 -16.28
N ASN A 53 -4.48 2.93 -15.05
CA ASN A 53 -5.79 2.43 -14.66
C ASN A 53 -6.52 3.42 -13.76
N HIS A 54 -7.54 4.09 -14.32
CA HIS A 54 -8.31 5.10 -13.61
C HIS A 54 -9.00 4.56 -12.34
N ALA A 55 -9.49 3.32 -12.37
CA ALA A 55 -10.15 2.72 -11.20
C ALA A 55 -9.15 2.49 -10.05
N VAL A 56 -7.91 2.10 -10.36
CA VAL A 56 -6.84 1.96 -9.36
C VAL A 56 -6.48 3.31 -8.76
N LEU A 57 -6.35 4.37 -9.58
CA LEU A 57 -6.08 5.72 -9.08
C LEU A 57 -7.22 6.26 -8.21
N GLN A 58 -8.46 6.03 -8.61
CA GLN A 58 -9.63 6.41 -7.81
C GLN A 58 -9.65 5.65 -6.48
N HIS A 59 -9.32 4.36 -6.48
CA HIS A 59 -9.25 3.57 -5.26
C HIS A 59 -8.12 4.05 -4.34
N LEU A 60 -6.91 4.28 -4.87
CA LEU A 60 -5.76 4.82 -4.13
C LEU A 60 -6.11 6.13 -3.41
N SER A 61 -6.89 7.01 -4.06
CA SER A 61 -7.32 8.28 -3.46
C SER A 61 -8.20 8.14 -2.21
N ARG A 62 -8.81 6.96 -2.01
CA ARG A 62 -9.72 6.65 -0.89
C ARG A 62 -9.06 5.81 0.19
N LEU A 63 -7.84 5.32 -0.04
CA LEU A 63 -7.14 4.52 0.95
C LEU A 63 -6.70 5.37 2.14
N PRO A 64 -6.64 4.79 3.36
CA PRO A 64 -6.24 5.53 4.56
C PRO A 64 -4.82 6.09 4.41
N ILE A 65 -4.70 7.42 4.43
CA ILE A 65 -3.42 8.11 4.48
C ILE A 65 -3.07 8.37 5.95
N ILE A 66 -1.81 8.11 6.29
CA ILE A 66 -1.27 8.35 7.63
C ILE A 66 -0.04 9.27 7.56
N GLU A 67 0.38 9.78 8.70
CA GLU A 67 1.70 10.40 8.83
C GLU A 67 2.80 9.37 8.62
N LYS A 68 4.00 9.84 8.27
CA LYS A 68 5.18 8.98 8.17
C LYS A 68 5.34 8.19 9.48
N PRO A 69 5.37 6.84 9.43
CA PRO A 69 5.54 6.04 10.63
C PRO A 69 6.88 6.38 11.28
N LYS A 70 6.86 6.55 12.60
CA LYS A 70 8.08 6.63 13.42
C LYS A 70 8.65 5.21 13.46
N LEU A 71 9.66 4.96 12.61
CA LEU A 71 10.46 3.73 12.64
C LEU A 71 11.33 3.69 13.90
#